data_AF-A0A0N4TS30-F1
#
_entry.id   AF-A0A0N4TS30-F1
#
_cell.length_a   1.000
_cell.length_b   1.000
_cell.length_c   1.000
_cell.angle_alpha   90.00
_cell.angle_beta   90.00
_cell.angle_gamma   90.00
#
_symmetry.space_group_name_H-M   'P 1'
#
loop_
_entity.id
_entity.type
_entity.pdbx_description
1 polymer ?
#
loop_
_entity_poly.entity_id
_entity_poly.type
_entity_poly.pdbx_seq_one_letter_code
_entity_poly.pdbx_strand_id
1 'polypeptide(L)'
;MNAMVNKMQGKGFENVRNYTNLRFHFFDIDNIHIMRSSLSKLLEACHQSKTVSDYYKQLEASSWLKHVLALLECGNFLAISIARGISCVVHCSDGWDRTAQSVSIAQILLDPFFRTIKGFQILIEKDWLGFGHKFDDRCGHIGAFNDEAAREVSPIFTQFLDATFQIMRQYPCAFEFNERYLIHMHEHAYSCQFGTFLGNCDKDRKDLNLAKRTQSLWAFLDDRHDDYINPLYEMNKYGFLGKINLHPSALIIWTAMYNRFDTGLLPRENTNDVALSTMEHVGILEAHLASLQSRLAELKLLVGKQTPGSEVMSDSGHSSSISNTITPEASKIPERISDVTSLTHNYTMDEKWKKNSWDGGQNIQESGIYDALFPYSDNNSPLPALRWQSIRSADECSNIDCSAEFVTRGERRLHCYRCGKIHCRRCMMLTSDGVERVCIACSELVQQNNS
;
A
#
# COMPACT_ATOMS: atom_id res chain seq x y z
N MET A 1 -10.58 -33.62 11.42
CA MET A 1 -11.93 -34.26 11.46
C MET A 1 -12.65 -34.16 10.11
N ASN A 2 -12.76 -32.97 9.51
CA ASN A 2 -13.45 -32.75 8.22
C ASN A 2 -12.97 -33.67 7.06
N ALA A 3 -11.66 -33.90 6.94
CA ALA A 3 -11.11 -34.80 5.91
C ALA A 3 -11.58 -36.26 6.06
N MET A 4 -11.81 -36.72 7.29
CA MET A 4 -12.34 -38.07 7.57
C MET A 4 -13.84 -38.16 7.21
N VAL A 5 -14.60 -37.08 7.42
CA VAL A 5 -16.00 -37.01 7.01
C VAL A 5 -16.12 -37.07 5.48
N ASN A 6 -15.31 -36.29 4.76
CA ASN A 6 -15.24 -36.35 3.30
C ASN A 6 -14.87 -37.76 2.80
N LYS A 7 -13.98 -38.46 3.51
CA LYS A 7 -13.60 -39.84 3.19
C LYS A 7 -14.79 -40.82 3.29
N MET A 8 -15.69 -40.62 4.25
CA MET A 8 -16.91 -41.42 4.37
C MET A 8 -17.93 -41.13 3.25
N GLN A 9 -17.82 -39.99 2.57
CA GLN A 9 -18.68 -39.58 1.45
C GLN A 9 -18.08 -39.89 0.07
N GLY A 10 -17.04 -40.75 0.01
CA GLY A 10 -16.40 -41.14 -1.26
C GLY A 10 -15.36 -40.15 -1.80
N LYS A 11 -15.08 -39.07 -1.08
CA LYS A 11 -13.90 -38.21 -1.30
C LYS A 11 -12.74 -38.70 -0.41
N GLY A 12 -11.81 -37.84 -0.01
CA GLY A 12 -10.80 -38.19 0.99
C GLY A 12 -9.51 -37.41 0.88
N PHE A 13 -8.43 -38.08 1.26
CA PHE A 13 -7.05 -37.59 1.21
C PHE A 13 -6.12 -38.77 0.91
N GLU A 14 -4.90 -38.46 0.47
CA GLU A 14 -3.89 -39.41 0.03
C GLU A 14 -3.51 -40.39 1.15
N ASN A 15 -3.48 -41.68 0.80
CA ASN A 15 -3.01 -42.71 1.71
C ASN A 15 -1.48 -42.82 1.58
N VAL A 16 -0.76 -42.62 2.67
CA VAL A 16 0.72 -42.72 2.72
C VAL A 16 1.23 -44.08 2.20
N ARG A 17 0.42 -45.15 2.30
CA ARG A 17 0.76 -46.47 1.72
C ARG A 17 0.83 -46.45 0.18
N ASN A 18 0.04 -45.59 -0.46
CA ASN A 18 -0.02 -45.46 -1.92
C ASN A 18 0.93 -44.35 -2.41
N TYR A 19 1.32 -43.42 -1.52
CA TYR A 19 2.18 -42.28 -1.80
C TYR A 19 3.39 -42.30 -0.86
N THR A 20 4.34 -43.20 -1.13
CA THR A 20 5.41 -43.59 -0.18
C THR A 20 6.40 -42.48 0.17
N ASN A 21 6.56 -41.46 -0.69
CA ASN A 21 7.46 -40.32 -0.48
C ASN A 21 6.73 -39.04 -0.03
N LEU A 22 5.45 -39.15 0.35
CA LEU A 22 4.62 -38.02 0.74
C LEU A 22 4.56 -37.87 2.26
N ARG A 23 4.72 -36.64 2.74
CA ARG A 23 4.43 -36.26 4.13
C ARG A 23 3.15 -35.47 4.18
N PHE A 24 2.15 -36.00 4.88
CA PHE A 24 0.83 -35.39 4.95
C PHE A 24 0.74 -34.44 6.15
N HIS A 25 0.23 -33.23 5.94
CA HIS A 25 0.05 -32.21 6.98
C HIS A 25 -1.38 -31.64 6.94
N PHE A 26 -1.95 -31.39 8.12
CA PHE A 26 -3.25 -30.71 8.27
C PHE A 26 -3.04 -29.36 8.98
N PHE A 27 -3.72 -28.32 8.51
CA PHE A 27 -3.62 -26.95 9.04
C PHE A 27 -4.92 -26.44 9.67
N ASP A 28 -5.92 -27.31 9.85
CA ASP A 28 -7.18 -27.00 10.53
C ASP A 28 -7.88 -25.69 10.08
N ILE A 29 -7.75 -25.34 8.80
CA ILE A 29 -8.50 -24.24 8.20
C ILE A 29 -9.94 -24.71 7.93
N ASP A 30 -10.86 -24.14 8.72
CA ASP A 30 -12.27 -24.47 8.69
C ASP A 30 -12.97 -24.09 7.37
N ASN A 31 -14.17 -24.63 7.16
CA ASN A 31 -14.94 -24.44 5.94
C ASN A 31 -15.63 -23.06 5.87
N ILE A 32 -16.25 -22.79 4.72
CA ILE A 32 -16.90 -21.52 4.40
C ILE A 32 -18.00 -21.11 5.41
N HIS A 33 -18.69 -22.08 6.03
CA HIS A 33 -19.77 -21.80 6.97
C HIS A 33 -19.25 -21.31 8.32
N ILE A 34 -18.14 -21.87 8.79
CA ILE A 34 -17.46 -21.40 10.00
C ILE A 34 -16.91 -20.00 9.78
N MET A 35 -16.28 -19.73 8.61
CA MET A 35 -15.78 -18.39 8.27
C MET A 35 -16.89 -17.34 8.22
N ARG A 36 -18.05 -17.68 7.63
CA ARG A 36 -19.23 -16.79 7.63
C ARG A 36 -19.69 -16.46 9.05
N SER A 37 -19.83 -17.48 9.91
CA SER A 37 -20.24 -17.27 11.31
C SER A 37 -19.21 -16.45 12.09
N SER A 38 -17.92 -16.71 11.86
CA SER A 38 -16.83 -16.00 12.50
C SER A 38 -16.83 -14.50 12.18
N LEU A 39 -16.96 -14.14 10.90
CA LEU A 39 -17.05 -12.73 10.50
C LEU A 39 -18.31 -12.05 11.04
N SER A 40 -19.47 -12.72 11.03
CA SER A 40 -20.70 -12.16 11.63
C SER A 40 -20.48 -11.76 13.08
N LYS A 41 -19.89 -12.66 13.88
CA LYS A 41 -19.59 -12.40 15.29
C LYS A 41 -18.55 -11.30 15.48
N LEU A 42 -17.55 -11.20 14.60
CA LEU A 42 -16.58 -10.10 14.63
C LEU A 42 -17.29 -8.76 14.41
N LEU A 43 -18.15 -8.68 13.39
CA LEU A 43 -18.89 -7.46 13.07
C LEU A 43 -19.89 -7.10 14.17
N GLU A 44 -20.53 -8.09 14.79
CA GLU A 44 -21.36 -7.89 15.99
C GLU A 44 -20.53 -7.30 17.15
N ALA A 45 -19.35 -7.86 17.42
CA ALA A 45 -18.45 -7.32 18.44
C ALA A 45 -18.07 -5.85 18.15
N CYS A 46 -17.77 -5.54 16.89
CA CYS A 46 -17.36 -4.19 16.48
C CYS A 46 -18.48 -3.14 16.62
N HIS A 47 -19.73 -3.51 16.36
CA HIS A 47 -20.84 -2.55 16.30
C HIS A 47 -21.79 -2.57 17.50
N GLN A 48 -21.84 -3.66 18.27
CA GLN A 48 -22.84 -3.86 19.33
C GLN A 48 -22.25 -3.84 20.74
N SER A 49 -20.91 -3.95 20.88
CA SER A 49 -20.28 -3.95 22.19
C SER A 49 -20.33 -2.58 22.87
N LYS A 50 -20.84 -2.56 24.11
CA LYS A 50 -21.01 -1.32 24.89
C LYS A 50 -19.82 -1.00 25.80
N THR A 51 -18.98 -1.99 26.08
CA THR A 51 -17.81 -1.86 26.95
C THR A 51 -16.60 -2.56 26.33
N VAL A 52 -15.40 -2.13 26.71
CA VAL A 52 -14.15 -2.75 26.26
C VAL A 52 -14.06 -4.23 26.67
N SER A 53 -14.53 -4.59 27.87
CA SER A 53 -14.53 -5.99 28.32
C SER A 53 -15.46 -6.87 27.49
N ASP A 54 -16.64 -6.36 27.14
CA ASP A 54 -17.60 -7.04 26.28
C ASP A 54 -17.06 -7.20 24.85
N TYR A 55 -16.44 -6.16 24.31
CA TYR A 55 -15.75 -6.20 23.01
C TYR A 55 -14.73 -7.34 22.95
N TYR A 56 -13.82 -7.43 23.92
CA TYR A 56 -12.80 -8.49 23.93
C TYR A 56 -13.38 -9.90 24.07
N LYS A 57 -14.46 -10.07 24.87
CA LYS A 57 -15.16 -11.36 24.99
C LYS A 57 -15.81 -11.78 23.68
N GLN A 58 -16.53 -10.87 23.01
CA GLN A 58 -17.17 -11.15 21.73
C GLN A 58 -16.13 -11.36 20.62
N LEU A 59 -15.02 -10.63 20.68
CA LEU A 59 -13.90 -10.80 19.76
C LEU A 59 -13.28 -12.19 19.88
N GLU A 60 -13.02 -12.67 21.10
CA GLU A 60 -12.54 -14.03 21.33
C GLU A 60 -13.56 -15.07 20.82
N ALA A 61 -14.85 -14.86 21.12
CA ALA A 61 -15.93 -15.72 20.66
C ALA A 61 -16.10 -15.77 19.13
N SER A 62 -15.64 -14.74 18.40
CA SER A 62 -15.62 -14.74 16.94
C SER A 62 -14.61 -15.74 16.37
N SER A 63 -13.50 -16.00 17.09
CA SER A 63 -12.35 -16.76 16.61
C SER A 63 -11.73 -16.25 15.29
N TRP A 64 -12.06 -15.04 14.84
CA TRP A 64 -11.60 -14.54 13.54
C TRP A 64 -10.08 -14.54 13.41
N LEU A 65 -9.37 -13.99 14.40
CA LEU A 65 -7.90 -13.97 14.41
C LEU A 65 -7.28 -15.36 14.48
N LYS A 66 -7.95 -16.34 15.10
CA LYS A 66 -7.51 -17.73 15.10
C LYS A 66 -7.57 -18.32 13.70
N HIS A 67 -8.60 -18.00 12.92
CA HIS A 67 -8.72 -18.47 11.55
C HIS A 67 -7.72 -17.78 10.60
N VAL A 68 -7.48 -16.48 10.78
CA VAL A 68 -6.40 -15.75 10.07
C VAL A 68 -5.03 -16.36 10.42
N LEU A 69 -4.79 -16.68 11.69
CA LEU A 69 -3.55 -17.33 12.12
C LEU A 69 -3.35 -18.69 11.45
N ALA A 70 -4.38 -19.56 11.43
CA ALA A 70 -4.28 -20.87 10.79
C ALA A 70 -3.93 -20.76 9.28
N LEU A 71 -4.44 -19.73 8.60
CA LEU A 71 -4.08 -19.45 7.22
C LEU A 71 -2.61 -19.01 7.08
N LEU A 72 -2.14 -18.12 7.96
CA LEU A 72 -0.74 -17.67 7.98
C LEU A 72 0.23 -18.81 8.31
N GLU A 73 -0.14 -19.70 9.25
CA GLU A 73 0.64 -20.90 9.59
C GLU A 73 0.80 -21.83 8.39
N CYS A 74 -0.30 -22.08 7.66
CA CYS A 74 -0.28 -22.87 6.43
C CYS A 74 0.62 -22.24 5.36
N GLY A 75 0.41 -20.95 5.05
CA GLY A 75 1.20 -20.23 4.05
C GLY A 75 2.68 -20.18 4.39
N ASN A 76 3.03 -19.95 5.66
CA ASN A 76 4.41 -19.96 6.13
C ASN A 76 5.05 -21.34 6.04
N PHE A 77 4.33 -22.39 6.41
CA PHE A 77 4.83 -23.76 6.27
C PHE A 77 5.14 -24.10 4.81
N LEU A 78 4.24 -23.75 3.89
CA LEU A 78 4.44 -23.94 2.45
C LEU A 78 5.66 -23.17 1.96
N ALA A 79 5.77 -21.88 2.31
CA ALA A 79 6.89 -21.05 1.92
C ALA A 79 8.24 -21.60 2.43
N ILE A 80 8.32 -21.97 3.72
CA ILE A 80 9.53 -22.57 4.30
C ILE A 80 9.87 -23.89 3.63
N SER A 81 8.88 -24.72 3.31
CA SER A 81 9.11 -26.02 2.66
C SER A 81 9.67 -25.84 1.26
N ILE A 82 9.08 -24.94 0.46
CA ILE A 82 9.53 -24.64 -0.90
C ILE A 82 10.94 -24.02 -0.87
N ALA A 83 11.20 -23.08 0.05
CA ALA A 83 12.53 -22.49 0.22
C ALA A 83 13.61 -23.52 0.60
N ARG A 84 13.22 -24.66 1.19
CA ARG A 84 14.11 -25.80 1.49
C ARG A 84 14.25 -26.80 0.34
N GLY A 85 13.65 -26.51 -0.82
CA GLY A 85 13.67 -27.40 -1.99
C GLY A 85 12.65 -28.54 -1.93
N ILE A 86 11.62 -28.42 -1.08
CA ILE A 86 10.54 -29.43 -0.98
C ILE A 86 9.37 -28.98 -1.84
N SER A 87 8.98 -29.80 -2.82
CA SER A 87 7.75 -29.58 -3.58
C SER A 87 6.52 -29.90 -2.73
N CYS A 88 5.51 -29.02 -2.77
CA CYS A 88 4.28 -29.18 -2.01
C CYS A 88 3.08 -29.34 -2.96
N VAL A 89 2.18 -30.28 -2.63
CA VAL A 89 0.85 -30.39 -3.24
C VAL A 89 -0.15 -29.86 -2.22
N VAL A 90 -0.98 -28.89 -2.63
CA VAL A 90 -1.94 -28.21 -1.76
C VAL A 90 -3.34 -28.46 -2.30
N HIS A 91 -4.21 -28.99 -1.45
CA HIS A 91 -5.61 -29.18 -1.80
C HIS A 91 -6.50 -29.00 -0.57
N CYS A 92 -7.79 -28.74 -0.81
CA CYS A 92 -8.82 -28.76 0.21
C CYS A 92 -9.95 -29.73 -0.19
N SER A 93 -11.22 -29.39 0.04
CA SER A 93 -12.34 -30.23 -0.43
C SER A 93 -12.53 -30.13 -1.95
N ASP A 94 -12.68 -28.90 -2.46
CA ASP A 94 -12.98 -28.65 -3.88
C ASP A 94 -11.88 -27.82 -4.58
N GLY A 95 -10.89 -27.34 -3.82
CA GLY A 95 -9.66 -26.76 -4.38
C GLY A 95 -9.68 -25.27 -4.71
N TRP A 96 -10.80 -24.56 -4.55
CA TRP A 96 -10.93 -23.14 -4.96
C TRP A 96 -11.02 -22.11 -3.82
N ASP A 97 -11.13 -22.54 -2.55
CA ASP A 97 -11.23 -21.63 -1.39
C ASP A 97 -9.90 -21.58 -0.62
N ARG A 98 -9.72 -22.52 0.33
CA ARG A 98 -8.55 -22.61 1.23
C ARG A 98 -7.23 -22.84 0.49
N THR A 99 -7.31 -23.51 -0.66
CA THR A 99 -6.16 -23.70 -1.54
C THR A 99 -5.69 -22.35 -2.08
N ALA A 100 -6.57 -21.57 -2.71
CA ALA A 100 -6.26 -20.24 -3.25
C ALA A 100 -5.68 -19.32 -2.17
N GLN A 101 -6.27 -19.31 -0.97
CA GLN A 101 -5.75 -18.58 0.17
C GLN A 101 -4.31 -19.01 0.52
N SER A 102 -4.09 -20.30 0.76
CA SER A 102 -2.81 -20.82 1.27
C SER A 102 -1.67 -20.65 0.25
N VAL A 103 -1.92 -20.92 -1.03
CA VAL A 103 -0.91 -20.78 -2.08
C VAL A 103 -0.60 -19.32 -2.37
N SER A 104 -1.58 -18.42 -2.26
CA SER A 104 -1.37 -16.98 -2.44
C SER A 104 -0.50 -16.40 -1.32
N ILE A 105 -0.77 -16.76 -0.06
CA ILE A 105 0.06 -16.35 1.07
C ILE A 105 1.49 -16.88 0.93
N ALA A 106 1.67 -18.15 0.55
CA ALA A 106 3.00 -18.72 0.34
C ALA A 106 3.79 -17.97 -0.75
N GLN A 107 3.13 -17.61 -1.86
CA GLN A 107 3.73 -16.83 -2.94
C GLN A 107 4.13 -15.42 -2.52
N ILE A 108 3.29 -14.72 -1.76
CA ILE A 108 3.62 -13.39 -1.20
C ILE A 108 4.87 -13.46 -0.31
N LEU A 109 4.99 -14.52 0.50
CA LEU A 109 6.16 -14.71 1.36
C LEU A 109 7.43 -15.05 0.58
N LEU A 110 7.32 -15.83 -0.50
CA LEU A 110 8.45 -16.32 -1.29
C LEU A 110 8.99 -15.30 -2.28
N ASP A 111 8.11 -14.65 -3.03
CA ASP A 111 8.47 -13.90 -4.23
C ASP A 111 8.16 -12.39 -4.06
N PRO A 112 9.18 -11.51 -4.11
CA PRO A 112 8.99 -10.07 -4.08
C PRO A 112 8.07 -9.53 -5.17
N PHE A 113 7.97 -10.22 -6.31
CA PHE A 113 7.09 -9.80 -7.41
C PHE A 113 5.65 -9.66 -6.94
N PHE A 114 5.11 -10.63 -6.19
CA PHE A 114 3.72 -10.59 -5.72
C PHE A 114 3.47 -9.55 -4.63
N ARG A 115 4.49 -8.82 -4.18
CA ARG A 115 4.40 -7.68 -3.27
C ARG A 115 4.43 -6.32 -3.98
N THR A 116 4.54 -6.33 -5.30
CA THR A 116 4.29 -5.16 -6.17
C THR A 116 2.79 -5.04 -6.47
N ILE A 117 2.29 -3.85 -6.79
CA ILE A 117 0.91 -3.62 -7.26
C ILE A 117 0.63 -4.55 -8.43
N LYS A 118 1.51 -4.54 -9.44
CA LYS A 118 1.31 -5.35 -10.65
C LYS A 118 1.31 -6.85 -10.35
N GLY A 119 2.25 -7.31 -9.52
CA GLY A 119 2.34 -8.71 -9.16
C GLY A 119 1.15 -9.17 -8.33
N PHE A 120 0.63 -8.34 -7.42
CA PHE A 120 -0.55 -8.69 -6.63
C PHE A 120 -1.82 -8.79 -7.49
N GLN A 121 -1.99 -7.90 -8.48
CA GLN A 121 -3.06 -8.04 -9.49
C GLN A 121 -2.95 -9.38 -10.23
N ILE A 122 -1.73 -9.74 -10.66
CA ILE A 122 -1.47 -11.01 -11.36
C ILE A 122 -1.71 -12.21 -10.46
N LEU A 123 -1.36 -12.14 -9.17
CA LEU A 123 -1.63 -13.19 -8.20
C LEU A 123 -3.13 -13.48 -8.11
N ILE A 124 -3.96 -12.44 -8.09
CA ILE A 124 -5.41 -12.55 -8.03
C ILE A 124 -5.98 -13.06 -9.35
N GLU A 125 -5.55 -12.50 -10.48
CA GLU A 125 -5.94 -12.98 -11.81
C GLU A 125 -5.62 -14.47 -11.99
N LYS A 126 -4.46 -14.91 -11.49
CA LYS A 126 -4.01 -16.29 -11.58
C LYS A 126 -4.77 -17.19 -10.60
N ASP A 127 -4.53 -17.05 -9.30
CA ASP A 127 -4.90 -18.06 -8.29
C ASP A 127 -6.31 -17.92 -7.73
N TRP A 128 -6.97 -16.80 -8.01
CA TRP A 128 -8.35 -16.57 -7.59
C TRP A 128 -9.28 -16.61 -8.79
N LEU A 129 -9.04 -15.74 -9.77
CA LEU A 129 -9.92 -15.61 -10.92
C LEU A 129 -9.74 -16.77 -11.91
N GLY A 130 -8.49 -17.09 -12.28
CA GLY A 130 -8.16 -18.14 -13.24
C GLY A 130 -8.40 -19.55 -12.72
N PHE A 131 -8.10 -19.80 -11.44
CA PHE A 131 -8.35 -21.09 -10.77
C PHE A 131 -9.79 -21.28 -10.24
N GLY A 132 -10.69 -20.34 -10.52
CA GLY A 132 -12.14 -20.54 -10.33
C GLY A 132 -12.63 -20.40 -8.90
N HIS A 133 -12.06 -19.47 -8.12
CA HIS A 133 -12.72 -19.01 -6.90
C HIS A 133 -14.10 -18.44 -7.26
N LYS A 134 -15.13 -18.95 -6.58
CA LYS A 134 -16.54 -18.69 -6.88
C LYS A 134 -16.99 -17.32 -6.34
N PHE A 135 -16.47 -16.22 -6.92
CA PHE A 135 -16.71 -14.87 -6.41
C PHE A 135 -18.20 -14.49 -6.36
N ASP A 136 -19.00 -14.77 -7.40
CA ASP A 136 -20.44 -14.45 -7.38
C ASP A 136 -21.16 -15.12 -6.21
N ASP A 137 -20.84 -16.39 -5.93
CA ASP A 137 -21.44 -17.15 -4.83
C ASP A 137 -20.92 -16.70 -3.47
N ARG A 138 -19.61 -16.46 -3.35
CA ARG A 138 -18.95 -16.11 -2.08
C ARG A 138 -19.26 -14.68 -1.64
N CYS A 139 -19.32 -13.75 -2.59
CA CYS A 139 -19.64 -12.35 -2.37
C CYS A 139 -21.15 -12.06 -2.42
N GLY A 140 -21.95 -12.99 -2.95
CA GLY A 140 -23.40 -12.85 -3.05
C GLY A 140 -23.86 -11.79 -4.05
N HIS A 141 -23.16 -11.64 -5.18
CA HIS A 141 -23.42 -10.59 -6.19
C HIS A 141 -24.83 -10.64 -6.77
N ILE A 142 -25.31 -11.86 -7.04
CA ILE A 142 -26.66 -12.07 -7.56
C ILE A 142 -27.65 -12.19 -6.39
N GLY A 143 -27.22 -12.10 -5.13
CA GLY A 143 -28.08 -12.21 -3.96
C GLY A 143 -28.37 -13.65 -3.54
N ALA A 144 -28.67 -13.82 -2.24
CA ALA A 144 -29.04 -15.09 -1.64
C ALA A 144 -30.53 -15.38 -1.87
N PHE A 145 -30.95 -15.54 -3.12
CA PHE A 145 -32.37 -15.70 -3.50
C PHE A 145 -33.04 -16.93 -2.87
N ASN A 146 -32.26 -17.89 -2.37
CA ASN A 146 -32.73 -19.03 -1.60
C ASN A 146 -31.70 -19.39 -0.51
N ASP A 147 -32.12 -20.28 0.40
CA ASP A 147 -31.30 -20.74 1.52
C ASP A 147 -30.00 -21.44 1.09
N GLU A 148 -29.98 -22.07 -0.08
CA GLU A 148 -28.81 -22.76 -0.61
C GLU A 148 -27.74 -21.74 -1.04
N ALA A 149 -28.12 -20.73 -1.82
CA ALA A 149 -27.26 -19.62 -2.22
C ALA A 149 -26.78 -18.83 -0.99
N ALA A 150 -27.65 -18.61 0.00
CA ALA A 150 -27.26 -17.97 1.27
C ALA A 150 -26.13 -18.73 1.99
N ARG A 151 -26.12 -20.07 1.90
CA ARG A 151 -25.11 -20.92 2.53
C ARG A 151 -23.78 -20.94 1.79
N GLU A 152 -23.72 -20.47 0.54
CA GLU A 152 -22.47 -20.35 -0.22
C GLU A 152 -21.70 -19.05 0.06
N VAL A 153 -22.37 -18.01 0.57
CA VAL A 153 -21.75 -16.72 0.92
C VAL A 153 -20.72 -16.91 2.04
N SER A 154 -19.50 -16.40 1.85
CA SER A 154 -18.42 -16.56 2.82
C SER A 154 -17.24 -15.61 2.55
N PRO A 155 -16.59 -15.06 3.60
CA PRO A 155 -15.54 -14.04 3.48
C PRO A 155 -14.15 -14.62 3.20
N ILE A 156 -14.04 -15.50 2.20
CA ILE A 156 -12.79 -16.21 1.88
C ILE A 156 -11.74 -15.26 1.32
N PHE A 157 -12.12 -14.41 0.36
CA PHE A 157 -11.23 -13.38 -0.17
C PHE A 157 -10.89 -12.31 0.87
N THR A 158 -11.86 -11.89 1.69
CA THR A 158 -11.65 -10.97 2.82
C THR A 158 -10.59 -11.51 3.80
N GLN A 159 -10.65 -12.79 4.15
CA GLN A 159 -9.65 -13.41 5.04
C GLN A 159 -8.24 -13.44 4.43
N PHE A 160 -8.12 -13.61 3.10
CA PHE A 160 -6.84 -13.51 2.41
C PHE A 160 -6.27 -12.09 2.46
N LEU A 161 -7.11 -11.07 2.25
CA LEU A 161 -6.68 -9.68 2.36
C LEU A 161 -6.28 -9.34 3.80
N ASP A 162 -7.01 -9.82 4.82
CA ASP A 162 -6.63 -9.66 6.24
C ASP A 162 -5.27 -10.33 6.53
N ALA A 163 -5.07 -11.56 6.09
CA ALA A 163 -3.78 -12.24 6.24
C ALA A 163 -2.63 -11.46 5.54
N THR A 164 -2.89 -10.88 4.36
CA THR A 164 -1.92 -10.02 3.67
C THR A 164 -1.61 -8.76 4.49
N PHE A 165 -2.64 -8.12 5.07
CA PHE A 165 -2.49 -6.99 5.98
C PHE A 165 -1.63 -7.35 7.22
N GLN A 166 -1.83 -8.53 7.82
CA GLN A 166 -0.99 -8.97 8.94
C GLN A 166 0.49 -9.07 8.54
N ILE A 167 0.79 -9.55 7.33
CA ILE A 167 2.17 -9.64 6.81
C ILE A 167 2.74 -8.24 6.56
N MET A 168 1.97 -7.35 5.92
CA MET A 168 2.37 -5.96 5.68
C MET A 168 2.73 -5.23 6.97
N ARG A 169 1.97 -5.45 8.06
CA ARG A 169 2.28 -4.88 9.37
C ARG A 169 3.61 -5.36 9.96
N GLN A 170 3.97 -6.61 9.73
CA GLN A 170 5.24 -7.16 10.20
C GLN A 170 6.43 -6.76 9.31
N TYR A 171 6.17 -6.42 8.04
CA TYR A 171 7.17 -5.99 7.07
C TYR A 171 6.75 -4.69 6.36
N PRO A 172 6.78 -3.53 7.05
CA PRO A 172 6.25 -2.27 6.52
C PRO A 172 6.91 -1.80 5.21
N CYS A 173 8.15 -2.19 4.95
CA CYS A 173 8.92 -1.77 3.78
C CYS A 173 8.93 -2.80 2.64
N ALA A 174 8.25 -3.94 2.80
CA ALA A 174 8.36 -5.08 1.87
C ALA A 174 7.31 -5.08 0.73
N PHE A 175 6.31 -4.22 0.81
CA PHE A 175 5.18 -4.14 -0.12
C PHE A 175 5.11 -2.77 -0.78
N GLU A 176 4.92 -2.75 -2.09
CA GLU A 176 4.76 -1.53 -2.89
C GLU A 176 3.42 -0.87 -2.61
N PHE A 177 2.37 -1.67 -2.40
CA PHE A 177 1.04 -1.16 -2.10
C PHE A 177 0.81 -0.94 -0.61
N ASN A 178 -0.05 0.01 -0.29
CA ASN A 178 -0.46 0.36 1.06
C ASN A 178 -1.78 -0.32 1.47
N GLU A 179 -2.19 -0.12 2.72
CA GLU A 179 -3.42 -0.70 3.29
C GLU A 179 -4.68 -0.32 2.50
N ARG A 180 -4.77 0.91 1.98
CA ARG A 180 -5.91 1.41 1.20
C ARG A 180 -6.13 0.58 -0.07
N TYR A 181 -5.06 0.09 -0.69
CA TYR A 181 -5.14 -0.78 -1.85
C TYR A 181 -5.93 -2.07 -1.56
N LEU A 182 -5.63 -2.72 -0.44
CA LEU A 182 -6.34 -3.94 -0.02
C LEU A 182 -7.81 -3.66 0.32
N ILE A 183 -8.09 -2.53 0.97
CA ILE A 183 -9.46 -2.13 1.33
C ILE A 183 -10.29 -1.85 0.06
N HIS A 184 -9.77 -1.08 -0.90
CA HIS A 184 -10.50 -0.80 -2.15
C HIS A 184 -10.70 -2.07 -2.99
N MET A 185 -9.72 -2.98 -2.96
CA MET A 185 -9.86 -4.28 -3.59
C MET A 185 -10.99 -5.10 -2.96
N HIS A 186 -11.09 -5.11 -1.64
CA HIS A 186 -12.24 -5.69 -0.95
C HIS A 186 -13.54 -5.02 -1.40
N GLU A 187 -13.66 -3.70 -1.33
CA GLU A 187 -14.89 -2.99 -1.72
C GLU A 187 -15.35 -3.34 -3.14
N HIS A 188 -14.43 -3.32 -4.10
CA HIS A 188 -14.75 -3.63 -5.49
C HIS A 188 -14.97 -5.12 -5.76
N ALA A 189 -14.56 -6.01 -4.85
CA ALA A 189 -14.95 -7.41 -4.87
C ALA A 189 -16.41 -7.64 -4.44
N TYR A 190 -17.09 -6.64 -3.87
CA TYR A 190 -18.53 -6.69 -3.55
C TYR A 190 -19.37 -5.71 -4.37
N SER A 191 -18.79 -4.59 -4.83
CA SER A 191 -19.57 -3.49 -5.41
C SER A 191 -20.18 -3.79 -6.79
N CYS A 192 -19.69 -4.82 -7.49
CA CYS A 192 -20.06 -5.15 -8.87
C CYS A 192 -19.88 -3.98 -9.87
N GLN A 193 -19.09 -2.96 -9.52
CA GLN A 193 -18.83 -1.81 -10.39
C GLN A 193 -17.96 -2.18 -11.60
N PHE A 194 -17.10 -3.18 -11.44
CA PHE A 194 -16.18 -3.70 -12.45
C PHE A 194 -16.49 -5.16 -12.74
N GLY A 195 -16.12 -5.64 -13.93
CA GLY A 195 -16.31 -7.06 -14.27
C GLY A 195 -15.26 -8.00 -13.70
N THR A 196 -14.22 -7.48 -13.05
CA THR A 196 -13.06 -8.26 -12.57
C THR A 196 -13.46 -9.43 -11.67
N PHE A 197 -14.36 -9.21 -10.72
CA PHE A 197 -14.79 -10.22 -9.74
C PHE A 197 -16.15 -10.86 -10.06
N LEU A 198 -16.73 -10.60 -11.24
CA LEU A 198 -17.99 -11.23 -11.63
C LEU A 198 -17.75 -12.65 -12.18
N GLY A 199 -18.74 -13.53 -12.03
CA GLY A 199 -18.70 -14.93 -12.43
C GLY A 199 -17.94 -15.83 -11.45
N ASN A 200 -18.23 -17.13 -11.50
CA ASN A 200 -17.62 -18.12 -10.62
C ASN A 200 -16.40 -18.82 -11.23
N CYS A 201 -16.21 -18.71 -12.55
CA CYS A 201 -15.05 -19.26 -13.24
C CYS A 201 -14.76 -18.52 -14.56
N ASP A 202 -13.60 -18.81 -15.16
CA ASP A 202 -13.20 -18.23 -16.45
C ASP A 202 -14.22 -18.50 -17.57
N LYS A 203 -14.87 -19.67 -17.56
CA LYS A 203 -15.94 -19.99 -18.52
C LYS A 203 -17.12 -19.02 -18.37
N ASP A 204 -17.60 -18.78 -17.16
CA ASP A 204 -18.72 -17.84 -16.92
C ASP A 204 -18.38 -16.44 -17.44
N ARG A 205 -17.15 -15.96 -17.16
CA ARG A 205 -16.71 -14.62 -17.59
C ARG A 205 -16.66 -14.49 -19.11
N LYS A 206 -16.26 -15.57 -19.81
CA LYS A 206 -16.28 -15.65 -21.28
C LYS A 206 -17.71 -15.66 -21.83
N ASP A 207 -18.57 -16.50 -21.27
CA ASP A 207 -19.97 -16.62 -21.71
C ASP A 207 -20.73 -15.29 -21.51
N LEU A 208 -20.46 -14.59 -20.41
CA LEU A 208 -21.00 -13.24 -20.12
C LEU A 208 -20.36 -12.12 -20.94
N ASN A 209 -19.27 -12.39 -21.67
CA ASN A 209 -18.48 -11.43 -22.43
C ASN A 209 -18.00 -10.22 -21.60
N LEU A 210 -17.57 -10.45 -20.35
CA LEU A 210 -17.26 -9.37 -19.41
C LEU A 210 -16.16 -8.43 -19.91
N ALA A 211 -15.11 -8.97 -20.53
CA ALA A 211 -14.00 -8.19 -21.07
C ALA A 211 -14.42 -7.13 -22.10
N LYS A 212 -15.57 -7.33 -22.78
CA LYS A 212 -16.12 -6.37 -23.77
C LYS A 212 -17.23 -5.50 -23.20
N ARG A 213 -17.87 -5.92 -22.11
CA ARG A 213 -19.08 -5.30 -21.56
C ARG A 213 -18.85 -4.50 -20.29
N THR A 214 -17.67 -4.63 -19.68
CA THR A 214 -17.36 -4.05 -18.37
C THR A 214 -15.96 -3.46 -18.38
N GLN A 215 -15.71 -2.53 -17.45
CA GLN A 215 -14.37 -2.02 -17.20
C GLN A 215 -13.62 -2.95 -16.24
N SER A 216 -12.30 -2.95 -16.35
CA SER A 216 -11.40 -3.66 -15.43
C SER A 216 -11.13 -2.83 -14.19
N LEU A 217 -11.20 -3.46 -13.01
CA LEU A 217 -10.75 -2.86 -11.76
C LEU A 217 -9.28 -2.44 -11.84
N TRP A 218 -8.44 -3.22 -12.53
CA TRP A 218 -7.00 -2.91 -12.62
C TRP A 218 -6.76 -1.57 -13.28
N ALA A 219 -7.45 -1.28 -14.39
CA ALA A 219 -7.35 0.02 -15.05
C ALA A 219 -7.77 1.17 -14.12
N PHE A 220 -8.80 0.95 -13.30
CA PHE A 220 -9.26 1.94 -12.32
C PHE A 220 -8.25 2.15 -11.17
N LEU A 221 -7.61 1.08 -10.69
CA LEU A 221 -6.60 1.20 -9.63
C LEU A 221 -5.29 1.80 -10.15
N ASP A 222 -4.89 1.44 -11.38
CA ASP A 222 -3.69 1.96 -12.03
C ASP A 222 -3.81 3.46 -12.32
N ASP A 223 -4.98 3.96 -12.70
CA ASP A 223 -5.26 5.40 -12.87
C ASP A 223 -5.14 6.21 -11.54
N ARG A 224 -5.18 5.53 -10.39
CA ARG A 224 -5.00 6.12 -9.06
C ARG A 224 -3.82 5.53 -8.34
N HIS A 225 -2.78 5.14 -9.08
CA HIS A 225 -1.59 4.50 -8.55
C HIS A 225 -0.99 5.24 -7.34
N ASP A 226 -0.96 6.57 -7.38
CA ASP A 226 -0.45 7.42 -6.30
C ASP A 226 -1.25 7.33 -4.99
N ASP A 227 -2.52 6.88 -5.05
CA ASP A 227 -3.34 6.59 -3.86
C ASP A 227 -2.86 5.33 -3.11
N TYR A 228 -2.20 4.42 -3.83
CA TYR A 228 -1.93 3.05 -3.39
C TYR A 228 -0.47 2.77 -3.08
N ILE A 229 0.46 3.64 -3.46
CA ILE A 229 1.88 3.46 -3.14
C ILE A 229 2.14 3.60 -1.63
N ASN A 230 2.98 2.68 -1.14
CA ASN A 230 3.60 2.73 0.17
C ASN A 230 4.93 3.50 0.07
N PRO A 231 5.05 4.67 0.71
CA PRO A 231 6.26 5.48 0.62
C PRO A 231 7.48 4.84 1.31
N LEU A 232 7.28 3.80 2.13
CA LEU A 232 8.34 3.08 2.82
C LEU A 232 8.84 1.87 2.02
N TYR A 233 8.29 1.61 0.83
CA TYR A 233 8.66 0.45 0.04
C TYR A 233 10.14 0.46 -0.38
N GLU A 234 10.86 -0.61 -0.05
CA GLU A 234 12.26 -0.81 -0.42
C GLU A 234 12.38 -1.95 -1.43
N MET A 235 12.40 -1.59 -2.71
CA MET A 235 12.50 -2.53 -3.83
C MET A 235 13.72 -3.45 -3.67
N ASN A 236 13.52 -4.75 -3.91
CA ASN A 236 14.55 -5.80 -3.87
C ASN A 236 15.32 -6.00 -2.55
N LYS A 237 15.03 -5.25 -1.48
CA LYS A 237 15.67 -5.44 -0.16
C LYS A 237 15.18 -6.73 0.51
N TYR A 238 13.91 -7.05 0.34
CA TYR A 238 13.26 -8.19 0.99
C TYR A 238 12.99 -9.29 -0.02
N GLY A 239 13.87 -10.30 -0.08
CA GLY A 239 13.66 -11.56 -0.77
C GLY A 239 12.62 -12.44 -0.07
N PHE A 240 12.98 -13.64 0.38
CA PHE A 240 12.08 -14.52 1.13
C PHE A 240 11.75 -13.99 2.55
N LEU A 241 10.45 -13.87 2.87
CA LEU A 241 9.94 -13.46 4.19
C LEU A 241 9.77 -14.65 5.15
N GLY A 242 10.86 -15.34 5.48
CA GLY A 242 10.82 -16.61 6.24
C GLY A 242 10.68 -16.52 7.76
N LYS A 243 10.50 -15.32 8.33
CA LYS A 243 10.49 -15.08 9.80
C LYS A 243 9.23 -14.34 10.25
N ILE A 244 8.07 -14.67 9.69
CA ILE A 244 6.82 -14.06 10.15
C ILE A 244 6.52 -14.52 11.59
N ASN A 245 6.10 -13.59 12.44
CA ASN A 245 5.70 -13.87 13.81
C ASN A 245 4.27 -14.41 13.83
N LEU A 246 4.14 -15.68 14.20
CA LEU A 246 2.88 -16.42 14.29
C LEU A 246 2.35 -16.51 15.73
N HIS A 247 2.93 -15.77 16.67
CA HIS A 247 2.37 -15.71 18.02
C HIS A 247 1.00 -15.01 17.97
N PRO A 248 -0.06 -15.52 18.64
CA PRO A 248 -1.40 -14.92 18.58
C PRO A 248 -1.44 -13.43 18.94
N SER A 249 -0.55 -12.96 19.83
CA SER A 249 -0.46 -11.53 20.21
C SER A 249 0.15 -10.63 19.13
N ALA A 250 0.73 -11.20 18.07
CA ALA A 250 1.27 -10.42 16.95
C ALA A 250 0.17 -9.99 15.97
N LEU A 251 -0.95 -10.73 15.94
CA LEU A 251 -2.10 -10.43 15.11
C LEU A 251 -2.98 -9.37 15.79
N ILE A 252 -3.53 -8.46 14.98
CA ILE A 252 -4.46 -7.45 15.46
C ILE A 252 -5.73 -7.46 14.61
N ILE A 253 -6.81 -6.91 15.15
CA ILE A 253 -7.98 -6.59 14.34
C ILE A 253 -7.64 -5.50 13.34
N TRP A 254 -7.99 -5.73 12.09
CA TRP A 254 -7.86 -4.76 11.02
C TRP A 254 -8.92 -3.66 11.15
N THR A 255 -8.67 -2.71 12.04
CA THR A 255 -9.64 -1.68 12.43
C THR A 255 -10.04 -0.79 11.25
N ALA A 256 -9.12 -0.48 10.33
CA ALA A 256 -9.44 0.30 9.14
C ALA A 256 -10.45 -0.39 8.21
N MET A 257 -10.53 -1.73 8.27
CA MET A 257 -11.48 -2.53 7.50
C MET A 257 -12.79 -2.74 8.28
N TYR A 258 -12.72 -3.27 9.50
CA TYR A 258 -13.92 -3.71 10.24
C TYR A 258 -14.59 -2.59 11.06
N ASN A 259 -13.87 -1.50 11.36
CA ASN A 259 -14.38 -0.32 12.07
C ASN A 259 -14.32 0.94 11.19
N ARG A 260 -14.40 0.78 9.86
CA ARG A 260 -14.18 1.87 8.89
C ARG A 260 -15.13 3.05 9.07
N PHE A 261 -16.36 2.77 9.51
CA PHE A 261 -17.43 3.76 9.72
C PHE A 261 -17.60 4.15 11.19
N ASP A 262 -16.73 3.65 12.09
CA ASP A 262 -16.79 4.01 13.50
C ASP A 262 -16.40 5.49 13.68
N THR A 263 -17.35 6.27 14.21
CA THR A 263 -17.17 7.68 14.53
C THR A 263 -16.65 7.90 15.96
N GLY A 264 -16.42 6.82 16.72
CA GLY A 264 -16.08 6.79 18.14
C GLY A 264 -14.64 7.20 18.51
N LEU A 265 -14.17 6.67 19.65
CA LEU A 265 -13.01 7.14 20.43
C LEU A 265 -11.64 6.88 19.79
N LEU A 266 -11.55 6.03 18.77
CA LEU A 266 -10.26 5.63 18.19
C LEU A 266 -9.72 6.73 17.26
N PRO A 267 -8.41 7.06 17.30
CA PRO A 267 -7.82 8.05 16.40
C PRO A 267 -8.15 7.76 14.93
N ARG A 268 -8.69 8.75 14.20
CA ARG A 268 -9.05 8.64 12.77
C ARG A 268 -7.85 8.67 11.82
N GLU A 269 -6.67 9.00 12.33
CA GLU A 269 -5.47 9.18 11.53
C GLU A 269 -4.92 7.82 11.07
N ASN A 270 -4.81 7.65 9.75
CA ASN A 270 -4.02 6.57 9.19
C ASN A 270 -2.55 6.98 9.22
N THR A 271 -1.69 6.17 9.84
CA THR A 271 -0.26 6.45 9.95
C THR A 271 0.43 6.55 8.59
N ASN A 272 -0.03 5.79 7.59
CA ASN A 272 0.50 5.87 6.23
C ASN A 272 0.16 7.21 5.57
N ASP A 273 -1.06 7.73 5.76
CA ASP A 273 -1.45 9.03 5.20
C ASP A 273 -0.68 10.18 5.87
N VAL A 274 -0.49 10.09 7.19
CA VAL A 274 0.32 11.06 7.94
C VAL A 274 1.78 11.01 7.48
N ALA A 275 2.36 9.82 7.34
CA ALA A 275 3.72 9.66 6.86
C ALA A 275 3.88 10.22 5.45
N LEU A 276 2.97 9.85 4.54
CA LEU A 276 3.01 10.30 3.15
C LEU A 276 2.86 11.82 3.04
N SER A 277 1.88 12.41 3.73
CA SER A 277 1.69 13.87 3.76
C SER A 277 2.90 14.60 4.37
N THR A 278 3.51 14.02 5.41
CA THR A 278 4.72 14.60 6.01
C THR A 278 5.90 14.55 5.03
N MET A 279 6.10 13.42 4.35
CA MET A 279 7.16 13.27 3.34
C MET A 279 6.94 14.19 2.13
N GLU A 280 5.71 14.33 1.65
CA GLU A 280 5.36 15.29 0.60
C GLU A 280 5.68 16.73 1.04
N HIS A 281 5.30 17.12 2.26
CA HIS A 281 5.56 18.46 2.78
C HIS A 281 7.06 18.75 2.94
N VAL A 282 7.84 17.79 3.47
CA VAL A 282 9.29 17.91 3.59
C VAL A 282 9.92 18.14 2.21
N GLY A 283 9.54 17.35 1.21
CA GLY A 283 10.07 17.50 -0.15
C GLY A 283 9.80 18.89 -0.75
N ILE A 284 8.62 19.45 -0.51
CA ILE A 284 8.27 20.79 -0.99
C ILE A 284 9.10 21.87 -0.28
N LEU A 285 9.30 21.73 1.04
CA LEU A 285 10.12 22.67 1.80
C LEU A 285 11.59 22.62 1.38
N GLU A 286 12.12 21.44 1.11
CA GLU A 286 13.48 21.24 0.58
C GLU A 286 13.63 21.89 -0.80
N ALA A 287 12.68 21.66 -1.71
CA ALA A 287 12.67 22.29 -3.03
C ALA A 287 12.60 23.83 -2.93
N HIS A 288 11.77 24.35 -2.03
CA HIS A 288 11.66 25.78 -1.80
C HIS A 288 12.98 26.37 -1.23
N LEU A 289 13.62 25.66 -0.30
CA LEU A 289 14.90 26.08 0.27
C LEU A 289 15.99 26.14 -0.82
N ALA A 290 16.05 25.16 -1.71
CA ALA A 290 16.97 25.16 -2.85
C ALA A 290 16.71 26.35 -3.81
N SER A 291 15.44 26.68 -4.07
CA SER A 291 15.08 27.84 -4.88
C SER A 291 15.51 29.17 -4.24
N LEU A 292 15.25 29.34 -2.93
CA LEU A 292 15.68 30.53 -2.20
C LEU A 292 17.21 30.69 -2.18
N GLN A 293 17.94 29.58 -2.03
CA GLN A 293 19.41 29.59 -2.10
C GLN A 293 19.91 30.04 -3.47
N SER A 294 19.27 29.58 -4.56
CA SER A 294 19.60 29.96 -5.93
C SER A 294 19.35 31.46 -6.16
N ARG A 295 18.19 31.96 -5.76
CA ARG A 295 17.84 33.38 -5.87
C ARG A 295 18.74 34.28 -5.03
N LEU A 296 19.14 33.83 -3.84
CA LEU A 296 20.12 34.55 -3.01
C LEU A 296 21.50 34.62 -3.68
N ALA A 297 21.92 33.58 -4.40
CA ALA A 297 23.16 33.58 -5.15
C ALA A 297 23.12 34.58 -6.32
N GLU A 298 22.00 34.63 -7.05
CA GLU A 298 21.80 35.60 -8.14
C GLU A 298 21.78 37.05 -7.65
N LEU A 299 21.04 37.33 -6.58
CA LEU A 299 20.99 38.68 -6.00
C LEU A 299 22.38 39.13 -5.52
N LYS A 300 23.19 38.22 -4.95
CA LYS A 300 24.57 38.52 -4.58
C LYS A 300 25.43 38.88 -5.81
N LEU A 301 25.23 38.21 -6.95
CA LEU A 301 25.92 38.54 -8.21
C LEU A 301 25.48 39.91 -8.74
N LEU A 302 24.20 40.28 -8.60
CA LEU A 302 23.68 41.58 -9.03
C LEU A 302 24.20 42.73 -8.15
N VAL A 303 24.24 42.53 -6.82
CA VAL A 303 24.81 43.51 -5.89
C VAL A 303 26.31 43.69 -6.11
N GLY A 304 27.03 42.61 -6.42
CA GLY A 304 28.46 42.67 -6.77
C GLY A 304 28.78 43.36 -8.09
N LYS A 305 27.78 43.56 -8.98
CA LYS A 305 27.93 44.28 -10.26
C LYS A 305 27.54 45.77 -10.17
N GLN A 306 26.92 46.23 -9.08
CA GLN A 306 26.45 47.61 -8.93
C GLN A 306 27.46 48.58 -8.28
N THR A 307 28.72 48.18 -8.07
CA THR A 307 29.78 49.10 -7.62
C THR A 307 30.87 49.34 -8.69
N PRO A 308 30.64 50.21 -9.68
CA PRO A 308 31.70 50.97 -10.33
C PRO A 308 31.85 52.32 -9.63
N GLY A 309 32.87 52.45 -8.77
CA GLY A 309 33.39 53.73 -8.30
C GLY A 309 32.77 54.31 -7.02
N SER A 310 33.41 54.03 -5.89
CA SER A 310 33.68 55.09 -4.91
C SER A 310 35.04 54.81 -4.29
N GLU A 311 35.90 55.82 -4.39
CA GLU A 311 37.28 55.80 -3.92
C GLU A 311 37.37 55.63 -2.41
N VAL A 312 38.54 55.13 -2.05
CA VAL A 312 39.10 54.89 -0.73
C VAL A 312 39.01 56.16 0.15
N MET A 313 38.42 56.04 1.34
CA MET A 313 38.91 56.72 2.53
C MET A 313 38.97 55.74 3.70
N SER A 314 40.10 55.81 4.41
CA SER A 314 40.66 54.89 5.39
C SER A 314 40.17 55.12 6.84
N ASP A 315 40.14 54.01 7.59
CA ASP A 315 40.35 53.81 9.05
C ASP A 315 39.32 54.43 10.02
N SER A 316 38.84 53.80 11.11
CA SER A 316 39.37 52.80 12.06
C SER A 316 38.17 52.15 12.80
N GLY A 317 38.13 50.91 13.33
CA GLY A 317 39.12 49.87 13.56
C GLY A 317 38.45 48.64 14.24
N HIS A 318 39.26 47.60 14.47
CA HIS A 318 38.97 46.33 15.17
C HIS A 318 38.08 45.31 14.40
N SER A 319 38.52 44.10 14.02
CA SER A 319 39.59 43.25 14.54
C SER A 319 40.01 42.15 13.54
N SER A 320 41.30 41.85 13.54
CA SER A 320 41.97 40.55 13.27
C SER A 320 41.59 39.75 12.02
N SER A 321 42.42 39.97 11.01
CA SER A 321 42.80 39.07 9.92
C SER A 321 43.03 37.60 10.31
N ILE A 322 42.62 36.67 9.44
CA ILE A 322 43.49 35.65 8.84
C ILE A 322 43.01 35.34 7.41
N SER A 323 44.00 35.15 6.56
CA SER A 323 44.12 35.16 5.11
C SER A 323 43.42 34.04 4.33
N ASN A 324 42.91 34.42 3.14
CA ASN A 324 42.57 33.51 2.06
C ASN A 324 43.80 32.86 1.43
N THR A 325 43.69 31.57 1.09
CA THR A 325 44.33 31.03 -0.11
C THR A 325 43.34 30.08 -0.76
N ILE A 326 42.86 30.48 -1.94
CA ILE A 326 41.88 29.77 -2.77
C ILE A 326 42.66 28.86 -3.72
N THR A 327 42.28 27.58 -3.79
CA THR A 327 42.27 26.76 -5.01
C THR A 327 41.28 25.59 -4.86
N PRO A 328 40.77 25.01 -5.96
CA PRO A 328 39.37 24.65 -6.10
C PRO A 328 39.10 23.16 -5.84
N GLU A 329 38.26 22.84 -4.85
CA GLU A 329 37.59 21.55 -4.69
C GLU A 329 36.61 21.64 -3.52
N ALA A 330 35.29 21.57 -3.78
CA ALA A 330 34.28 21.10 -2.81
C ALA A 330 32.85 21.20 -3.38
N SER A 331 32.45 20.19 -4.14
CA SER A 331 31.04 19.77 -4.23
C SER A 331 30.94 18.36 -3.64
N LYS A 332 30.96 18.27 -2.30
CA LYS A 332 30.55 17.09 -1.53
C LYS A 332 29.86 17.56 -0.24
N ILE A 333 28.58 17.21 -0.15
CA ILE A 333 27.72 17.39 1.03
C ILE A 333 28.19 16.39 2.12
N PRO A 334 28.21 16.75 3.42
CA PRO A 334 28.61 15.84 4.48
C PRO A 334 27.47 14.89 4.86
N GLU A 335 27.74 13.59 4.78
CA GLU A 335 27.04 12.54 5.52
C GLU A 335 27.33 12.68 7.03
N ARG A 336 26.29 12.79 7.87
CA ARG A 336 26.29 12.31 9.27
C ARG A 336 24.90 12.46 9.93
N ILE A 337 24.06 11.44 9.77
CA ILE A 337 23.16 10.96 10.83
C ILE A 337 23.30 9.42 10.83
N SER A 338 24.39 8.93 11.40
CA SER A 338 24.64 7.50 11.59
C SER A 338 25.50 7.29 12.83
N ASP A 339 24.94 7.61 14.00
CA ASP A 339 25.47 7.19 15.30
C ASP A 339 24.34 6.70 16.21
N VAL A 340 23.60 5.68 15.74
CA VAL A 340 23.10 4.61 16.63
C VAL A 340 23.17 3.31 15.82
N THR A 341 23.95 2.34 16.31
CA THR A 341 24.21 0.99 15.76
C THR A 341 25.51 0.80 14.97
N SER A 342 26.64 0.88 15.69
CA SER A 342 27.82 0.10 15.34
C SER A 342 27.99 -1.05 16.35
N LEU A 343 28.09 -2.28 15.83
CA LEU A 343 29.10 -3.29 16.20
C LEU A 343 29.00 -4.49 15.24
N THR A 344 29.90 -4.48 14.24
CA THR A 344 30.74 -5.60 13.74
C THR A 344 30.06 -6.91 13.29
N HIS A 345 30.27 -7.42 12.07
CA HIS A 345 31.56 -7.92 11.59
C HIS A 345 31.59 -8.17 10.06
N ASN A 346 32.72 -7.77 9.45
CA ASN A 346 33.37 -8.12 8.18
C ASN A 346 32.79 -9.27 7.32
N TYR A 347 32.69 -9.07 5.99
CA TYR A 347 33.51 -9.78 4.99
C TYR A 347 33.45 -9.09 3.61
N THR A 348 34.55 -9.26 2.89
CA THR A 348 35.05 -8.59 1.67
C THR A 348 34.27 -8.85 0.38
N MET A 349 34.24 -7.83 -0.49
CA MET A 349 33.78 -7.87 -1.88
C MET A 349 34.63 -8.79 -2.77
N ASP A 350 34.00 -9.35 -3.80
CA ASP A 350 34.66 -9.68 -5.05
C ASP A 350 33.76 -9.29 -6.23
N GLU A 351 34.37 -8.65 -7.23
CA GLU A 351 33.71 -8.08 -8.42
C GLU A 351 33.59 -9.07 -9.58
N LYS A 352 32.53 -8.84 -10.38
CA LYS A 352 32.26 -9.15 -11.81
C LYS A 352 30.89 -9.83 -11.89
N TRP A 353 29.96 -9.34 -12.70
CA TRP A 353 29.88 -9.72 -14.12
C TRP A 353 29.00 -8.75 -14.93
N LYS A 354 29.25 -8.79 -16.24
CA LYS A 354 28.90 -7.86 -17.30
C LYS A 354 27.41 -7.84 -17.72
N LYS A 355 27.00 -6.64 -18.15
CA LYS A 355 26.10 -6.29 -19.29
C LYS A 355 25.37 -7.44 -19.98
N ASN A 356 24.05 -7.39 -19.95
CA ASN A 356 23.21 -7.76 -21.09
C ASN A 356 22.11 -6.72 -21.28
N SER A 357 22.09 -6.15 -22.49
CA SER A 357 21.11 -5.21 -23.03
C SER A 357 19.88 -6.01 -23.45
N TRP A 358 18.72 -5.66 -22.88
CA TRP A 358 17.41 -6.07 -23.38
C TRP A 358 16.63 -4.80 -23.70
N ASP A 359 16.34 -4.68 -25.00
CA ASP A 359 15.57 -3.63 -25.65
C ASP A 359 14.08 -3.94 -25.44
N GLY A 360 13.34 -2.96 -24.92
CA GLY A 360 11.97 -3.12 -24.46
C GLY A 360 11.40 -1.76 -24.08
N GLY A 361 11.12 -0.94 -25.08
CA GLY A 361 10.45 0.34 -24.91
C GLY A 361 9.07 0.18 -24.27
N GLN A 362 8.99 0.48 -22.98
CA GLN A 362 7.78 0.90 -22.28
C GLN A 362 8.14 2.18 -21.52
N ASN A 363 7.40 3.25 -21.79
CA ASN A 363 7.43 4.50 -21.05
C ASN A 363 7.10 4.21 -19.58
N ILE A 364 8.12 4.04 -18.75
CA ILE A 364 8.06 4.11 -17.30
C ILE A 364 8.46 5.53 -16.95
N GLN A 365 7.52 6.46 -17.08
CA GLN A 365 7.66 7.83 -16.62
C GLN A 365 6.55 8.08 -15.60
N GLU A 366 6.46 7.26 -14.55
CA GLU A 366 5.50 7.47 -13.46
C GLU A 366 5.82 6.57 -12.25
N SER A 367 7.02 6.75 -11.70
CA SER A 367 7.28 6.45 -10.29
C SER A 367 7.62 7.77 -9.63
N GLY A 368 6.62 8.42 -9.02
CA GLY A 368 6.78 9.64 -8.20
C GLY A 368 7.59 9.43 -6.92
N ILE A 369 8.60 8.58 -6.96
CA ILE A 369 9.66 8.47 -5.96
C ILE A 369 10.75 9.43 -6.43
N TYR A 370 10.70 10.64 -5.89
CA TYR A 370 11.78 11.62 -5.77
C TYR A 370 12.89 11.54 -6.83
N ASP A 371 12.74 12.31 -7.91
CA ASP A 371 13.89 12.73 -8.71
C ASP A 371 14.36 14.08 -8.16
N ALA A 372 15.56 14.12 -7.58
CA ALA A 372 16.16 15.28 -6.90
C ALA A 372 16.62 16.39 -7.87
N LEU A 373 16.01 16.46 -9.04
CA LEU A 373 16.32 17.39 -10.11
C LEU A 373 15.04 18.17 -10.43
N PHE A 374 14.65 19.07 -9.54
CA PHE A 374 13.59 20.05 -9.81
C PHE A 374 14.16 21.27 -10.52
N PRO A 375 13.83 21.54 -11.79
CA PRO A 375 14.05 22.84 -12.39
C PRO A 375 12.82 23.71 -12.11
N TYR A 376 12.86 24.51 -11.05
CA TYR A 376 11.84 25.55 -10.85
C TYR A 376 12.07 26.63 -11.92
N SER A 377 11.04 26.96 -12.70
CA SER A 377 11.12 28.04 -13.69
C SER A 377 10.96 29.41 -13.02
N ASP A 378 11.87 30.33 -13.35
CA ASP A 378 12.15 31.57 -12.63
C ASP A 378 11.10 32.70 -12.68
N ASN A 379 9.87 32.47 -13.14
CA ASN A 379 8.92 33.57 -13.28
C ASN A 379 7.52 33.22 -12.72
N ASN A 380 7.12 33.96 -11.68
CA ASN A 380 5.75 34.09 -11.17
C ASN A 380 5.05 32.88 -10.51
N SER A 381 5.72 31.75 -10.24
CA SER A 381 5.05 30.69 -9.46
C SER A 381 4.86 31.12 -7.99
N PRO A 382 3.63 31.10 -7.44
CA PRO A 382 3.38 31.47 -6.05
C PRO A 382 4.14 30.56 -5.07
N LEU A 383 4.67 31.15 -4.00
CA LEU A 383 5.42 30.44 -2.96
C LEU A 383 4.59 29.26 -2.39
N PRO A 384 5.21 28.11 -2.11
CA PRO A 384 4.50 26.99 -1.49
C PRO A 384 4.05 27.33 -0.06
N ALA A 385 2.99 26.67 0.39
CA ALA A 385 2.51 26.79 1.75
C ALA A 385 3.54 26.23 2.73
N LEU A 386 4.09 27.11 3.59
CA LEU A 386 5.01 26.71 4.67
C LEU A 386 4.33 25.93 5.80
N ARG A 387 3.01 25.95 5.86
CA ARG A 387 2.20 25.27 6.88
C ARG A 387 1.05 24.55 6.22
N TRP A 388 0.93 23.27 6.51
CA TRP A 388 -0.16 22.42 6.04
C TRP A 388 -1.20 22.21 7.12
N GLN A 389 -2.47 22.17 6.70
CA GLN A 389 -3.60 21.82 7.54
C GLN A 389 -3.41 20.41 8.10
N SER A 390 -3.76 20.19 9.37
CA SER A 390 -3.72 18.85 9.94
C SER A 390 -4.76 17.94 9.29
N ILE A 391 -4.35 16.72 8.94
CA ILE A 391 -5.24 15.64 8.47
C ILE A 391 -6.32 15.32 9.50
N ARG A 392 -5.99 15.45 10.80
CA ARG A 392 -6.89 15.12 11.92
C ARG A 392 -8.21 15.87 11.88
N SER A 393 -8.16 17.14 11.50
CA SER A 393 -9.29 18.07 11.56
C SER A 393 -9.94 18.29 10.20
N ALA A 394 -9.54 17.51 9.19
CA ALA A 394 -10.09 17.61 7.84
C ALA A 394 -11.15 16.53 7.63
N ASP A 395 -12.37 16.86 8.05
CA ASP A 395 -13.55 16.03 7.85
C ASP A 395 -14.25 16.32 6.51
N GLU A 396 -13.90 17.41 5.82
CA GLU A 396 -14.47 17.79 4.53
C GLU A 396 -13.43 18.41 3.58
N CYS A 397 -13.72 18.38 2.29
CA CYS A 397 -12.94 19.03 1.26
C CYS A 397 -12.96 20.55 1.45
N SER A 398 -11.80 21.20 1.42
CA SER A 398 -11.70 22.67 1.57
C SER A 398 -12.28 23.48 0.40
N ASN A 399 -12.80 22.82 -0.64
CA ASN A 399 -13.54 23.49 -1.70
C ASN A 399 -15.02 23.53 -1.28
N ILE A 400 -15.51 24.74 -0.99
CA ILE A 400 -16.86 24.98 -0.45
C ILE A 400 -17.94 24.46 -1.41
N ASP A 401 -17.70 24.52 -2.72
CA ASP A 401 -18.67 24.08 -3.72
C ASP A 401 -18.67 22.55 -3.92
N CYS A 402 -17.68 21.83 -3.37
CA CYS A 402 -17.55 20.39 -3.54
C CYS A 402 -18.40 19.59 -2.55
N SER A 403 -18.56 20.09 -1.33
CA SER A 403 -19.29 19.43 -0.21
C SER A 403 -18.91 17.96 0.02
N ALA A 404 -17.70 17.55 -0.36
CA ALA A 404 -17.25 16.17 -0.20
C ALA A 404 -16.76 15.96 1.23
N GLU A 405 -17.38 15.03 1.94
CA GLU A 405 -16.98 14.61 3.28
C GLU A 405 -15.96 13.48 3.22
N PHE A 406 -15.05 13.44 4.19
CA PHE A 406 -14.10 12.35 4.43
C PHE A 406 -14.63 11.44 5.55
N VAL A 407 -15.76 10.80 5.27
CA VAL A 407 -16.55 9.97 6.19
C VAL A 407 -15.73 8.78 6.72
N THR A 408 -14.82 8.23 5.92
CA THR A 408 -14.08 7.01 6.30
C THR A 408 -12.58 7.27 6.51
N ARG A 409 -11.96 6.39 7.30
CA ARG A 409 -10.49 6.34 7.46
C ARG A 409 -9.75 6.04 6.15
N GLY A 410 -10.45 5.46 5.18
CA GLY A 410 -9.88 5.06 3.90
C GLY A 410 -9.82 6.17 2.86
N GLU A 411 -10.46 7.31 3.06
CA GLU A 411 -10.46 8.37 2.04
C GLU A 411 -9.17 9.17 2.05
N ARG A 412 -8.60 9.36 0.85
CA ARG A 412 -7.36 10.11 0.66
C ARG A 412 -7.63 11.60 0.85
N ARG A 413 -6.88 12.21 1.77
CA ARG A 413 -6.84 13.66 2.01
C ARG A 413 -5.60 14.23 1.32
N LEU A 414 -5.78 15.14 0.38
CA LEU A 414 -4.70 15.67 -0.46
C LEU A 414 -4.45 17.14 -0.12
N HIS A 415 -3.21 17.47 0.25
CA HIS A 415 -2.82 18.86 0.49
C HIS A 415 -2.55 19.59 -0.83
N CYS A 416 -3.08 20.80 -0.94
CA CYS A 416 -2.67 21.75 -1.97
C CYS A 416 -1.33 22.35 -1.60
N TYR A 417 -0.36 22.26 -2.52
CA TYR A 417 1.01 22.72 -2.27
C TYR A 417 1.09 24.24 -2.07
N ARG A 418 0.10 24.99 -2.54
CA ARG A 418 0.07 26.46 -2.50
C ARG A 418 -0.65 27.04 -1.29
N CYS A 419 -1.83 26.50 -0.94
CA CYS A 419 -2.60 27.00 0.21
C CYS A 419 -2.47 26.14 1.46
N GLY A 420 -1.88 24.94 1.36
CA GLY A 420 -1.71 24.00 2.48
C GLY A 420 -3.01 23.37 2.98
N LYS A 421 -4.15 23.65 2.35
CA LYS A 421 -5.46 23.10 2.72
C LYS A 421 -5.69 21.73 2.09
N ILE A 422 -6.56 20.94 2.72
CA ILE A 422 -6.89 19.58 2.29
C ILE A 422 -8.10 19.58 1.36
N HIS A 423 -7.97 18.87 0.24
CA HIS A 423 -9.02 18.71 -0.77
C HIS A 423 -9.19 17.24 -1.16
N CYS A 424 -10.35 16.90 -1.73
CA CYS A 424 -10.56 15.60 -2.36
C CYS A 424 -9.88 15.55 -3.73
N ARG A 425 -9.65 14.34 -4.27
CA ARG A 425 -9.01 14.14 -5.59
C ARG A 425 -9.69 14.91 -6.73
N ARG A 426 -11.02 15.05 -6.71
CA ARG A 426 -11.78 15.80 -7.73
C ARG A 426 -11.49 17.31 -7.75
N CYS A 427 -11.03 17.85 -6.62
CA CYS A 427 -10.72 19.28 -6.47
C CYS A 427 -9.22 19.57 -6.59
N MET A 428 -8.43 18.56 -6.93
CA MET A 428 -6.98 18.65 -7.09
C MET A 428 -6.61 18.44 -8.54
N MET A 429 -5.60 19.18 -8.98
CA MET A 429 -4.99 19.06 -10.30
C MET A 429 -3.48 18.95 -10.13
N LEU A 430 -2.85 18.28 -11.09
CA LEU A 430 -1.40 18.36 -11.27
C LEU A 430 -1.12 19.55 -12.20
N THR A 431 -0.04 20.28 -11.92
CA THR A 431 0.46 21.32 -12.83
C THR A 431 0.90 20.71 -14.16
N SER A 432 1.04 21.55 -15.19
CA SER A 432 1.35 21.11 -16.57
C SER A 432 2.69 20.38 -16.71
N ASP A 433 3.62 20.60 -15.77
CA ASP A 433 4.89 19.88 -15.65
C ASP A 433 4.79 18.57 -14.87
N GLY A 434 3.61 18.25 -14.32
CA GLY A 434 3.34 17.05 -13.52
C GLY A 434 3.91 17.11 -12.09
N VAL A 435 4.42 18.26 -11.67
CA VAL A 435 5.23 18.37 -10.44
C VAL A 435 4.41 18.75 -9.21
N GLU A 436 3.52 19.73 -9.30
CA GLU A 436 2.80 20.27 -8.15
C GLU A 436 1.36 19.78 -8.09
N ARG A 437 0.95 19.29 -6.91
CA ARG A 437 -0.46 19.02 -6.63
C ARG A 437 -1.12 20.28 -6.08
N VAL A 438 -1.97 20.92 -6.88
CA VAL A 438 -2.62 22.19 -6.55
C VAL A 438 -4.14 22.08 -6.63
N CYS A 439 -4.87 22.77 -5.76
CA CYS A 439 -6.31 22.80 -5.87
C CYS A 439 -6.77 23.70 -7.03
N ILE A 440 -7.97 23.45 -7.55
CA ILE A 440 -8.56 24.17 -8.69
C ILE A 440 -8.47 25.70 -8.49
N ALA A 441 -8.89 26.20 -7.33
CA ALA A 441 -8.83 27.63 -7.02
C ALA A 441 -7.40 28.22 -7.08
N CYS A 442 -6.39 27.49 -6.58
CA CYS A 442 -5.00 27.93 -6.65
C CYS A 442 -4.40 27.83 -8.06
N SER A 443 -4.95 26.98 -8.91
CA SER A 443 -4.58 26.88 -10.32
C SER A 443 -5.15 28.06 -11.12
N GLU A 444 -6.42 28.39 -10.93
CA GLU A 444 -7.09 29.50 -11.62
C GLU A 444 -6.47 30.86 -11.30
N LEU A 445 -6.07 31.09 -10.04
CA LEU A 445 -5.39 32.33 -9.63
C LEU A 445 -4.08 32.58 -10.38
N VAL A 446 -3.35 31.53 -10.78
CA VAL A 446 -2.11 31.69 -11.54
C VAL A 446 -2.36 31.95 -13.02
N GLN A 447 -3.42 31.38 -13.59
CA GLN A 447 -3.82 31.71 -14.96
C GLN A 447 -4.22 33.19 -15.07
N GLN A 448 -4.92 33.73 -14.08
CA GLN A 448 -5.31 35.14 -14.04
C GLN A 448 -4.11 36.09 -13.86
N ASN A 449 -3.06 35.70 -13.14
CA ASN A 449 -1.85 36.53 -12.97
C ASN A 449 -0.89 36.49 -14.17
N ASN A 450 -1.03 35.51 -15.06
CA ASN A 450 -0.24 35.37 -16.29
C ASN A 450 -0.97 35.87 -17.54
N SER A 451 -2.23 36.32 -17.39
CA SER A 451 -3.05 36.96 -18.43
C SER A 451 -2.90 38.48 -18.33
#